data_AF-A0A2M8NG12-F1
#
_entry.id   AF-A0A2M8NG12-F1
#
_cell.length_a   1.000
_cell.length_b   1.000
_cell.length_c   1.000
_cell.angle_alpha   90.00
_cell.angle_beta   90.00
_cell.angle_gamma   90.00
#
_symmetry.space_group_name_H-M   'P 1'
#
loop_
_entity.id
_entity.type
_entity.pdbx_description
1 polymer ?
#
loop_
_entity_poly.entity_id
_entity_poly.type
_entity_poly.pdbx_seq_one_letter_code
_entity_poly.pdbx_strand_id
1 'polypeptide(L)'
;QGRLYALLGAIPDTIGYYPPFMSLQYAFGQLAAGQINDHAARAGLLFLHLGSILATYMLGARLFNRRVGIVAAGIWALYPHVGDWSRAGDLEIPLASAFTLASAFFLLAWTQTRPHRVYASLAGLMLGIGMWIKPTMGAFVLGVGLMLLIDLVRVRFDWRACRPRLEIALITGLASAPLGGLWYVRNLILGHSPVDFPPGYW
;
A
#
# COMPACT_ATOMS: atom_id res chain seq x y z
N GLN A 1 -5.35 -3.32 -19.23
CA GLN A 1 -6.33 -2.29 -18.81
C GLN A 1 -5.87 -0.86 -19.10
N GLY A 2 -4.62 -0.46 -18.81
CA GLY A 2 -4.19 0.94 -19.05
C GLY A 2 -4.37 1.45 -20.49
N ARG A 3 -4.07 0.63 -21.52
CA ARG A 3 -4.38 0.96 -22.93
C ARG A 3 -5.86 1.22 -23.18
N LEU A 4 -6.73 0.42 -22.56
CA LEU A 4 -8.17 0.58 -22.68
C LEU A 4 -8.63 1.91 -22.05
N TYR A 5 -8.08 2.28 -20.90
CA TYR A 5 -8.41 3.55 -20.23
C TYR A 5 -7.96 4.74 -21.07
N ALA A 6 -6.77 4.67 -21.67
CA ALA A 6 -6.27 5.71 -22.56
C ALA A 6 -7.15 5.90 -23.81
N LEU A 7 -7.66 4.81 -24.39
CA LEU A 7 -8.52 4.86 -25.57
C LEU A 7 -9.94 5.34 -25.27
N LEU A 8 -10.51 4.95 -24.13
CA LEU A 8 -11.88 5.31 -23.76
C LEU A 8 -11.98 6.64 -23.00
N GLY A 9 -10.88 7.13 -22.44
CA GLY A 9 -10.85 8.34 -21.61
C GLY A 9 -11.48 8.17 -20.22
N ALA A 10 -11.91 6.95 -19.87
CA ALA A 10 -12.53 6.62 -18.59
C ALA A 10 -12.23 5.18 -18.16
N ILE A 11 -12.49 4.85 -16.90
CA ILE A 11 -12.49 3.47 -16.39
C ILE A 11 -13.85 2.85 -16.75
N PRO A 12 -13.91 1.78 -17.56
CA PRO A 12 -15.16 1.11 -17.89
C PRO A 12 -15.93 0.63 -16.65
N ASP A 13 -17.25 0.76 -16.69
CA ASP A 13 -18.13 0.27 -15.63
C ASP A 13 -18.18 -1.25 -15.55
N THR A 14 -17.69 -1.98 -16.55
CA THR A 14 -17.58 -3.44 -16.53
C THR A 14 -16.36 -3.95 -15.74
N ILE A 15 -15.44 -3.07 -15.31
CA ILE A 15 -14.25 -3.46 -14.55
C ILE A 15 -14.50 -3.28 -13.06
N GLY A 16 -14.50 -4.40 -12.33
CA GLY A 16 -14.63 -4.44 -10.87
C GLY A 16 -13.52 -5.21 -10.12
N TYR A 17 -12.69 -6.00 -10.81
CA TYR A 17 -11.78 -6.97 -10.14
C TYR A 17 -10.63 -6.32 -9.34
N TYR A 18 -9.73 -5.58 -10.00
CA TYR A 18 -8.62 -4.90 -9.32
C TYR A 18 -8.77 -3.38 -9.30
N PRO A 19 -8.41 -2.74 -8.17
CA PRO A 19 -8.23 -1.29 -8.10
C PRO A 19 -7.32 -0.74 -9.21
N PRO A 20 -7.53 0.49 -9.67
CA PRO A 20 -7.01 0.92 -10.96
C PRO A 20 -5.60 1.53 -10.90
N PHE A 21 -4.87 1.45 -9.78
CA PHE A 21 -3.57 2.14 -9.60
C PHE A 21 -2.60 1.94 -10.77
N MET A 22 -2.22 0.69 -11.05
CA MET A 22 -1.27 0.39 -12.13
C MET A 22 -1.85 0.68 -13.51
N SER A 23 -3.13 0.37 -13.71
CA SER A 23 -3.82 0.64 -14.97
C SER A 23 -3.86 2.14 -15.29
N LEU A 24 -4.07 3.00 -14.29
CA LEU A 24 -4.02 4.46 -14.44
C LEU A 24 -2.60 4.95 -14.71
N GLN A 25 -1.60 4.42 -14.01
CA GLN A 25 -0.19 4.76 -14.28
C GLN A 25 0.16 4.50 -15.76
N TYR A 26 -0.28 3.37 -16.30
CA TYR A 26 -0.08 3.00 -17.70
C TYR A 26 -0.90 3.84 -18.67
N ALA A 27 -2.12 4.22 -18.28
CA ALA A 27 -2.95 5.10 -19.08
C ALA A 27 -2.30 6.49 -19.20
N PHE A 28 -1.86 7.08 -18.08
CA PHE A 28 -1.18 8.37 -18.06
C PHE A 28 0.13 8.36 -18.84
N GLY A 29 0.92 7.29 -18.77
CA GLY A 29 2.14 7.16 -19.59
C GLY A 29 1.85 7.18 -21.09
N GLN A 30 0.77 6.52 -21.53
CA GLN A 30 0.35 6.54 -22.94
C GLN A 30 -0.20 7.90 -23.36
N LEU A 31 -1.03 8.53 -22.52
CA LEU A 31 -1.55 9.87 -22.77
C LEU A 31 -0.43 10.91 -22.87
N ALA A 32 0.59 10.82 -22.00
CA ALA A 32 1.76 11.71 -22.04
C ALA A 32 2.59 11.55 -23.32
N ALA A 33 2.65 10.33 -23.88
CA ALA A 33 3.30 10.07 -25.15
C ALA A 33 2.47 10.50 -26.37
N GLY A 34 1.19 10.81 -26.19
CA GLY A 34 0.24 11.11 -27.26
C GLY A 34 -0.06 9.92 -28.18
N GLN A 35 0.37 8.71 -27.83
CA GLN A 35 0.23 7.50 -28.63
C GLN A 35 0.28 6.25 -27.76
N ILE A 36 -0.15 5.12 -28.32
CA ILE A 36 -0.01 3.81 -27.66
C ILE A 36 1.46 3.41 -27.71
N ASN A 37 2.14 3.52 -26.57
CA ASN A 37 3.57 3.23 -26.44
C ASN A 37 3.85 2.49 -25.12
N ASP A 38 4.33 1.25 -25.24
CA ASP A 38 4.58 0.38 -24.09
C ASP A 38 5.76 0.86 -23.22
N HIS A 39 6.77 1.47 -23.83
CA HIS A 39 7.89 2.06 -23.09
C HIS A 39 7.42 3.25 -22.24
N ALA A 40 6.59 4.12 -22.82
CA ALA A 40 6.01 5.26 -22.11
C ALA A 40 5.09 4.81 -20.98
N ALA A 41 4.25 3.80 -21.20
CA ALA A 41 3.42 3.20 -20.16
C ALA A 41 4.25 2.68 -18.98
N ARG A 42 5.39 2.02 -19.27
CA ARG A 42 6.24 1.38 -18.27
C ARG A 42 7.31 2.29 -17.64
N ALA A 43 7.49 3.52 -18.13
CA ALA A 43 8.48 4.46 -17.60
C ALA A 43 8.33 4.71 -16.08
N GLY A 44 7.10 4.65 -15.57
CA GLY A 44 6.80 4.80 -14.14
C GLY A 44 7.34 3.68 -13.24
N LEU A 45 7.62 2.50 -13.79
CA LEU A 45 8.04 1.33 -13.00
C LEU A 45 9.36 1.57 -12.26
N LEU A 46 10.28 2.34 -12.84
CA LEU A 46 11.53 2.70 -12.20
C LEU A 46 11.29 3.43 -10.87
N PHE A 47 10.34 4.36 -10.83
CA PHE A 47 10.01 5.11 -9.61
C PHE A 47 9.31 4.24 -8.57
N LEU A 48 8.45 3.31 -9.00
CA LEU A 48 7.81 2.37 -8.08
C LEU A 48 8.84 1.43 -7.44
N HIS A 49 9.79 0.94 -8.24
CA HIS A 49 10.87 0.10 -7.73
C HIS A 49 11.80 0.88 -6.79
N LEU A 50 12.24 2.08 -7.17
CA LEU A 50 13.01 2.96 -6.31
C LEU A 50 12.26 3.25 -5.00
N GLY A 51 10.95 3.49 -5.08
CA GLY A 51 10.08 3.65 -3.91
C GLY A 51 10.15 2.46 -2.97
N SER A 52 10.11 1.22 -3.48
CA SER A 52 10.22 0.01 -2.66
C SER A 52 11.59 -0.12 -1.95
N ILE A 53 12.67 0.30 -2.60
CA ILE A 53 14.02 0.31 -2.01
C ILE A 53 14.09 1.35 -0.89
N LEU A 54 13.58 2.56 -1.14
CA LEU A 54 13.55 3.63 -0.15
C LEU A 54 12.63 3.32 1.03
N ALA A 55 11.51 2.63 0.79
CA ALA A 55 10.62 2.13 1.83
C ALA A 55 11.34 1.15 2.76
N THR A 56 12.08 0.20 2.18
CA THR A 56 12.90 -0.77 2.94
C THR A 56 13.99 -0.08 3.74
N TYR A 57 14.69 0.89 3.13
CA TYR A 57 15.66 1.73 3.83
C TYR A 57 15.01 2.44 5.02
N MET A 58 13.87 3.09 4.81
CA MET A 58 13.17 3.85 5.85
C MET A 58 12.76 2.96 7.01
N LEU A 59 12.18 1.78 6.75
CA LEU A 59 11.81 0.82 7.79
C LEU A 59 13.02 0.45 8.66
N GLY A 60 14.12 0.01 8.04
CA GLY A 60 15.32 -0.38 8.77
C GLY A 60 15.99 0.80 9.50
N ALA A 61 16.07 1.96 8.85
CA ALA A 61 16.71 3.14 9.40
C ALA A 61 15.96 3.73 10.60
N ARG A 62 14.61 3.68 10.58
CA ARG A 62 13.77 4.29 11.61
C ARG A 62 13.48 3.37 12.79
N LEU A 63 13.49 2.05 12.58
CA LEU A 63 13.30 1.08 13.66
C LEU A 63 14.60 0.71 14.37
N PHE A 64 15.72 0.73 13.66
CA PHE A 64 17.02 0.34 14.20
C PHE A 64 18.03 1.48 14.08
N ASN A 65 18.67 1.61 12.92
CA ASN A 65 19.64 2.66 12.63
C ASN A 65 19.95 2.73 11.14
N ARG A 66 20.62 3.81 10.71
CA ARG A 66 20.98 4.06 9.31
C ARG A 66 21.72 2.89 8.64
N ARG A 67 22.62 2.19 9.35
CA ARG A 67 23.38 1.06 8.78
C ARG A 67 22.45 -0.11 8.44
N VAL A 68 21.54 -0.46 9.34
CA VAL A 68 20.53 -1.50 9.10
C VAL A 68 19.65 -1.13 7.90
N GLY A 69 19.23 0.13 7.80
CA GLY A 69 18.47 0.61 6.65
C GLY A 69 19.21 0.44 5.32
N ILE A 70 20.49 0.84 5.25
CA ILE A 70 21.30 0.71 4.03
C ILE A 70 21.46 -0.76 3.63
N VAL A 71 21.79 -1.62 4.59
CA VAL A 71 21.99 -3.06 4.34
C VAL A 71 20.69 -3.71 3.88
N ALA A 72 19.56 -3.44 4.56
CA ALA A 72 18.26 -3.98 4.18
C ALA A 72 17.83 -3.52 2.78
N ALA A 73 18.01 -2.23 2.46
CA ALA A 73 17.71 -1.70 1.14
C ALA A 73 18.62 -2.28 0.06
N GLY A 74 19.90 -2.52 0.36
CA GLY A 74 20.84 -3.19 -0.54
C GLY A 74 20.43 -4.63 -0.83
N ILE A 75 20.05 -5.39 0.20
CA ILE A 75 19.53 -6.76 0.03
C ILE A 75 18.27 -6.74 -0.84
N TRP A 76 17.33 -5.84 -0.57
CA TRP A 76 16.09 -5.72 -1.35
C TRP A 76 16.35 -5.34 -2.81
N ALA A 77 17.22 -4.34 -3.06
CA ALA A 77 17.55 -3.87 -4.40
C ALA A 77 18.29 -4.92 -5.24
N LEU A 78 19.13 -5.74 -4.60
CA LEU A 78 19.95 -6.75 -5.27
C LEU A 78 19.31 -8.14 -5.28
N TYR A 79 18.15 -8.32 -4.66
CA TYR A 79 17.45 -9.61 -4.65
C TYR A 79 16.88 -9.91 -6.04
N PRO A 80 17.31 -10.99 -6.73
CA PRO A 80 16.97 -11.23 -8.13
C PRO A 80 15.46 -11.27 -8.40
N HIS A 81 14.70 -11.88 -7.50
CA HIS A 81 13.25 -12.01 -7.65
C HIS A 81 12.56 -10.64 -7.64
N VAL A 82 13.00 -9.71 -6.78
CA VAL A 82 12.49 -8.33 -6.77
C VAL A 82 12.84 -7.63 -8.08
N GLY A 83 14.02 -7.89 -8.64
CA GLY A 83 14.42 -7.41 -9.97
C GLY A 83 13.57 -7.97 -11.12
N ASP A 84 13.06 -9.19 -11.01
CA ASP A 84 12.13 -9.79 -11.99
C ASP A 84 10.74 -9.16 -11.89
N TRP A 85 10.21 -9.00 -10.68
CA TRP A 85 8.89 -8.40 -10.49
C TRP A 85 8.84 -6.89 -10.79
N SER A 86 9.94 -6.16 -10.58
CA SER A 86 10.00 -4.72 -10.84
C SER A 86 9.83 -4.34 -12.30
N ARG A 87 10.17 -5.23 -13.23
CA ARG A 87 9.99 -5.03 -14.68
C ARG A 87 8.71 -5.67 -15.24
N ALA A 88 8.10 -6.61 -14.51
CA ALA A 88 6.90 -7.32 -14.95
C ALA A 88 5.73 -6.35 -15.19
N GLY A 89 5.66 -5.28 -14.39
CA GLY A 89 4.55 -4.34 -14.44
C GLY A 89 3.33 -4.81 -13.65
N ASP A 90 3.55 -5.61 -12.62
CA ASP A 90 2.49 -6.08 -11.75
C ASP A 90 2.34 -5.19 -10.49
N LEU A 91 1.32 -5.48 -9.70
CA LEU A 91 0.91 -4.82 -8.47
C LEU A 91 1.86 -5.09 -7.29
N GLU A 92 2.69 -6.14 -7.36
CA GLU A 92 3.43 -6.67 -6.20
C GLU A 92 4.48 -5.68 -5.64
N ILE A 93 5.28 -5.06 -6.50
CA ILE A 93 6.30 -4.09 -6.07
C ILE A 93 5.69 -2.82 -5.45
N PRO A 94 4.71 -2.14 -6.08
CA PRO A 94 4.08 -0.98 -5.45
C PRO A 94 3.30 -1.37 -4.18
N LEU A 95 2.67 -2.54 -4.13
CA LEU A 95 2.00 -3.04 -2.93
C LEU A 95 2.99 -3.26 -1.78
N ALA A 96 4.11 -3.96 -2.04
CA ALA A 96 5.15 -4.21 -1.05
C ALA A 96 5.74 -2.90 -0.52
N SER A 97 5.93 -1.91 -1.38
CA SER A 97 6.37 -0.55 -0.99
C SER A 97 5.37 0.10 -0.04
N ALA A 98 4.08 0.14 -0.41
CA ALA A 98 3.03 0.72 0.41
C ALA A 98 2.88 0.00 1.76
N PHE A 99 2.93 -1.34 1.77
CA PHE A 99 2.90 -2.16 2.98
C PHE A 99 4.09 -1.86 3.91
N THR A 100 5.29 -1.76 3.33
CA THR A 100 6.52 -1.47 4.09
C THR A 100 6.47 -0.08 4.72
N LEU A 101 6.04 0.94 3.97
CA LEU A 101 5.89 2.30 4.51
C LEU A 101 4.77 2.38 5.55
N ALA A 102 3.62 1.73 5.31
CA ALA A 102 2.53 1.66 6.27
C ALA A 102 3.03 1.05 7.59
N SER A 103 3.78 -0.05 7.51
CA SER A 103 4.40 -0.71 8.66
C SER A 103 5.39 0.19 9.39
N ALA A 104 6.28 0.85 8.65
CA ALA A 104 7.28 1.75 9.23
C ALA A 104 6.62 2.90 9.99
N PHE A 105 5.67 3.60 9.36
CA PHE A 105 4.96 4.69 10.01
C PHE A 105 4.09 4.22 11.16
N PHE A 106 3.40 3.08 11.03
CA PHE A 106 2.57 2.55 12.11
C PHE A 106 3.42 2.19 13.33
N LEU A 107 4.55 1.54 13.15
CA LEU A 107 5.46 1.19 14.24
C LEU A 107 6.09 2.44 14.88
N LEU A 108 6.36 3.49 14.11
CA LEU A 108 6.79 4.78 14.66
C LEU A 108 5.68 5.45 15.48
N ALA A 109 4.44 5.42 14.99
CA ALA A 109 3.27 5.89 15.74
C ALA A 109 3.08 5.09 17.03
N TRP A 110 3.30 3.77 16.97
CA TRP A 110 3.22 2.88 18.11
C TRP A 110 4.33 3.21 19.12
N THR A 111 5.59 3.26 18.71
CA THR A 111 6.69 3.33 19.68
C THR A 111 6.95 4.72 20.23
N GLN A 112 6.61 5.79 19.49
CA GLN A 112 6.96 7.16 19.86
C GLN A 112 5.80 7.88 20.56
N THR A 113 6.12 8.72 21.55
CA THR A 113 5.13 9.55 22.23
C THR A 113 4.72 10.76 21.39
N ARG A 114 5.63 11.34 20.60
CA ARG A 114 5.36 12.42 19.63
C ARG A 114 6.32 12.35 18.43
N PRO A 115 5.88 12.63 17.19
CA PRO A 115 4.52 12.97 16.75
C PRO A 115 3.70 11.73 16.30
N HIS A 116 3.18 10.93 17.24
CA HIS A 116 2.49 9.66 16.94
C HIS A 116 1.30 9.79 15.97
N ARG A 117 0.48 10.85 16.10
CA ARG A 117 -0.69 11.06 15.22
C ARG A 117 -0.30 11.28 13.76
N VAL A 118 0.77 12.02 13.50
CA VAL A 118 1.26 12.26 12.13
C VAL A 118 1.68 10.94 11.51
N TYR A 119 2.42 10.12 12.25
CA TYR A 119 2.82 8.80 11.78
C TYR A 119 1.63 7.86 11.61
N ALA A 120 0.62 7.91 12.50
CA ALA A 120 -0.60 7.12 12.34
C ALA A 120 -1.36 7.51 11.06
N SER A 121 -1.45 8.82 10.76
CA SER A 121 -2.07 9.32 9.52
C SER A 121 -1.26 8.93 8.28
N LEU A 122 0.07 9.02 8.33
CA LEU A 122 0.93 8.58 7.21
C LEU A 122 0.82 7.07 6.98
N ALA A 123 0.74 6.27 8.05
CA ALA A 123 0.47 4.84 7.95
C ALA A 123 -0.90 4.58 7.29
N GLY A 124 -1.93 5.34 7.68
CA GLY A 124 -3.26 5.25 7.09
C GLY A 124 -3.28 5.65 5.62
N LEU A 125 -2.57 6.71 5.24
CA LEU A 125 -2.41 7.12 3.86
C LEU A 125 -1.77 6.00 3.01
N MET A 126 -0.69 5.39 3.50
CA MET A 126 -0.03 4.27 2.82
C MET A 126 -0.93 3.03 2.76
N LEU A 127 -1.71 2.76 3.81
CA LEU A 127 -2.76 1.72 3.82
C LEU A 127 -3.81 1.99 2.73
N GLY A 128 -4.31 3.21 2.63
CA GLY A 128 -5.27 3.61 1.60
C GLY A 128 -4.71 3.45 0.18
N ILE A 129 -3.46 3.87 -0.04
CA ILE A 129 -2.76 3.66 -1.33
C ILE A 129 -2.62 2.16 -1.63
N GLY A 130 -2.22 1.34 -0.65
CA GLY A 130 -2.10 -0.11 -0.84
C GLY A 130 -3.45 -0.77 -1.17
N MET A 131 -4.52 -0.35 -0.49
CA MET A 131 -5.89 -0.81 -0.79
C MET A 131 -6.36 -0.37 -2.18
N TRP A 132 -5.83 0.75 -2.70
CA TRP A 132 -6.03 1.21 -4.07
C TRP A 132 -5.11 0.52 -5.10
N ILE A 133 -4.14 -0.27 -4.65
CA ILE A 133 -3.28 -1.12 -5.50
C ILE A 133 -3.86 -2.52 -5.61
N LYS A 134 -4.09 -3.20 -4.47
CA LYS A 134 -4.58 -4.58 -4.42
C LYS A 134 -5.34 -4.85 -3.11
N PRO A 135 -6.46 -5.59 -3.14
CA PRO A 135 -7.23 -5.88 -1.93
C PRO A 135 -6.47 -6.66 -0.85
N THR A 136 -5.42 -7.39 -1.23
CA THR A 136 -4.55 -8.12 -0.30
C THR A 136 -3.82 -7.21 0.69
N MET A 137 -3.75 -5.90 0.45
CA MET A 137 -3.32 -4.92 1.45
C MET A 137 -4.12 -5.01 2.76
N GLY A 138 -5.35 -5.51 2.72
CA GLY A 138 -6.18 -5.76 3.90
C GLY A 138 -5.50 -6.64 4.97
N ALA A 139 -4.50 -7.45 4.60
CA ALA A 139 -3.68 -8.19 5.54
C ALA A 139 -2.98 -7.29 6.59
N PHE A 140 -2.69 -6.04 6.24
CA PHE A 140 -2.15 -5.05 7.17
C PHE A 140 -3.10 -4.79 8.35
N VAL A 141 -4.41 -4.74 8.09
CA VAL A 141 -5.44 -4.52 9.11
C VAL A 141 -5.46 -5.69 10.10
N LEU A 142 -5.25 -6.92 9.63
CA LEU A 142 -5.12 -8.09 10.49
C LEU A 142 -3.88 -7.97 11.41
N GLY A 143 -2.76 -7.48 10.88
CA GLY A 143 -1.55 -7.21 11.67
C GLY A 143 -1.78 -6.16 12.77
N VAL A 144 -2.47 -5.05 12.43
CA VAL A 144 -2.87 -4.03 13.41
C VAL A 144 -3.79 -4.61 14.48
N GLY A 145 -4.80 -5.41 14.09
CA GLY A 145 -5.71 -6.09 15.00
C GLY A 145 -4.97 -7.02 15.96
N LEU A 146 -4.03 -7.82 15.45
CA LEU A 146 -3.18 -8.69 16.27
C LEU A 146 -2.34 -7.89 17.26
N MET A 147 -1.72 -6.78 16.84
CA MET A 147 -0.95 -5.91 17.74
C MET A 147 -1.81 -5.31 18.86
N LEU A 148 -3.05 -4.91 18.57
CA LEU A 148 -4.00 -4.44 19.57
C LEU A 148 -4.39 -5.54 20.56
N LEU A 149 -4.65 -6.76 20.07
CA LEU A 149 -4.97 -7.91 20.93
C LEU A 149 -3.81 -8.26 21.86
N ILE A 150 -2.57 -8.27 21.33
CA ILE A 150 -1.36 -8.50 22.12
C ILE A 150 -1.21 -7.42 23.19
N ASP A 151 -1.39 -6.13 22.85
CA ASP A 151 -1.26 -5.05 23.82
C ASP A 151 -2.36 -5.10 24.88
N LEU A 152 -3.60 -5.43 24.49
CA LEU A 152 -4.73 -5.62 25.43
C LEU A 152 -4.44 -6.72 26.45
N VAL A 153 -3.90 -7.86 26.01
CA VAL A 153 -3.47 -8.95 26.89
C VAL A 153 -2.30 -8.51 27.78
N ARG A 154 -1.32 -7.80 27.22
CA ARG A 154 -0.16 -7.26 27.95
C ARG A 154 -0.58 -6.33 29.09
N VAL A 155 -1.56 -5.46 28.84
CA VAL A 155 -2.11 -4.53 29.85
C VAL A 155 -3.21 -5.17 30.71
N ARG A 156 -3.39 -6.50 30.64
CA ARG A 156 -4.36 -7.27 31.43
C ARG A 156 -5.79 -6.74 31.31
N PHE A 157 -6.20 -6.39 30.09
CA PHE A 157 -7.51 -5.84 29.78
C PHE A 157 -7.82 -4.48 30.43
N ASP A 158 -6.81 -3.73 30.89
CA ASP A 158 -6.99 -2.33 31.30
C ASP A 158 -7.24 -1.44 30.07
N TRP A 159 -8.50 -1.05 29.89
CA TRP A 159 -8.94 -0.20 28.80
C TRP A 159 -8.24 1.17 28.78
N ARG A 160 -7.93 1.74 29.95
CA ARG A 160 -7.28 3.07 30.02
C ARG A 160 -5.87 3.01 29.48
N ALA A 161 -5.16 1.92 29.75
CA ALA A 161 -3.82 1.67 29.23
C ALA A 161 -3.83 1.33 27.73
N CYS A 162 -4.86 0.66 27.22
CA CYS A 162 -4.99 0.32 25.80
C CYS A 162 -5.47 1.48 24.91
N ARG A 163 -6.16 2.48 25.48
CA ARG A 163 -6.78 3.60 24.74
C ARG A 163 -5.82 4.33 23.77
N PRO A 164 -4.56 4.65 24.11
CA PRO A 164 -3.65 5.32 23.19
C PRO A 164 -3.31 4.47 21.96
N ARG A 165 -3.23 3.14 22.12
CA ARG A 165 -2.99 2.20 21.01
C ARG A 165 -4.18 2.11 20.08
N LEU A 166 -5.37 2.06 20.66
CA LEU A 166 -6.61 2.09 19.91
C LEU A 166 -6.74 3.39 19.11
N GLU A 167 -6.38 4.54 19.71
CA GLU A 167 -6.36 5.83 19.00
C GLU A 167 -5.47 5.79 17.76
N ILE A 168 -4.26 5.22 17.86
CA ILE A 168 -3.35 5.07 16.70
C ILE A 168 -4.01 4.23 15.60
N ALA A 169 -4.57 3.08 15.95
CA ALA A 169 -5.24 2.20 14.98
C ALA A 169 -6.46 2.88 14.33
N LEU A 170 -7.25 3.64 15.11
CA LEU A 170 -8.39 4.39 14.59
C LEU A 170 -7.95 5.51 13.64
N ILE A 171 -6.91 6.28 13.98
CA ILE A 171 -6.38 7.32 13.09
C ILE A 171 -5.87 6.69 11.78
N THR A 172 -5.12 5.58 11.86
CA THR A 172 -4.65 4.85 10.68
C THR A 172 -5.82 4.36 9.82
N GLY A 173 -6.85 3.77 10.42
CA GLY A 173 -8.06 3.34 9.70
C GLY A 173 -8.79 4.51 9.03
N LEU A 174 -9.06 5.58 9.77
CA LEU A 174 -9.76 6.77 9.26
C LEU A 174 -8.98 7.47 8.14
N ALA A 175 -7.66 7.61 8.28
CA ALA A 175 -6.81 8.23 7.26
C ALA A 175 -6.71 7.38 5.98
N SER A 176 -6.95 6.06 6.07
CA SER A 176 -6.98 5.18 4.90
C SER A 176 -8.28 5.27 4.10
N ALA A 177 -9.40 5.61 4.74
CA ALA A 177 -10.73 5.49 4.15
C ALA A 177 -10.95 6.31 2.86
N PRO A 178 -10.50 7.58 2.73
CA PRO A 178 -10.77 8.39 1.54
C PRO A 178 -10.19 7.81 0.25
N LEU A 179 -8.97 7.26 0.31
CA LEU A 179 -8.31 6.65 -0.84
C LEU A 179 -8.61 5.16 -0.93
N GLY A 180 -8.50 4.45 0.19
CA GLY A 180 -8.70 3.02 0.25
C GLY A 180 -10.13 2.64 -0.08
N GLY A 181 -11.14 3.37 0.38
CA GLY A 181 -12.55 3.02 0.22
C GLY A 181 -13.15 3.34 -1.15
N LEU A 182 -12.57 4.29 -1.90
CA LEU A 182 -13.19 4.86 -3.09
C LEU A 182 -13.48 3.80 -4.18
N TRP A 183 -12.57 2.85 -4.40
CA TRP A 183 -12.75 1.78 -5.38
C TRP A 183 -13.87 0.81 -4.97
N TYR A 184 -13.88 0.42 -3.69
CA TYR A 184 -14.84 -0.53 -3.15
C TYR A 184 -16.25 0.08 -3.11
N VAL A 185 -16.37 1.36 -2.77
CA VAL A 185 -17.65 2.10 -2.85
C VAL A 185 -18.14 2.20 -4.29
N ARG A 186 -17.26 2.52 -5.25
CA ARG A 186 -17.60 2.49 -6.68
C ARG A 186 -18.14 1.13 -7.09
N ASN A 187 -17.46 0.05 -6.72
CA ASN A 187 -17.88 -1.31 -7.05
C ASN A 187 -19.30 -1.61 -6.53
N LEU A 188 -19.59 -1.25 -5.28
CA LEU A 188 -20.93 -1.42 -4.70
C LEU A 188 -22.01 -0.65 -5.49
N ILE A 189 -21.73 0.60 -5.86
CA ILE A 189 -22.67 1.44 -6.63
C ILE A 189 -22.95 0.84 -8.02
N LEU A 190 -21.94 0.24 -8.65
CA LEU A 190 -22.04 -0.38 -9.96
C LEU A 190 -22.57 -1.83 -9.93
N GLY A 191 -22.88 -2.37 -8.75
CA GLY A 191 -23.38 -3.75 -8.59
C GLY A 191 -22.30 -4.84 -8.68
N HIS A 192 -21.02 -4.47 -8.59
CA HIS A 192 -19.91 -5.43 -8.50
C HIS A 192 -19.70 -5.93 -7.08
N SER A 193 -19.02 -7.07 -6.96
CA SER A 193 -18.43 -7.48 -5.69
C SER A 193 -17.48 -6.38 -5.17
N PRO A 194 -17.60 -5.94 -3.90
CA PRO A 194 -16.73 -4.90 -3.37
C PRO A 194 -15.27 -5.35 -3.42
N VAL A 195 -15.00 -6.54 -2.89
CA VAL A 195 -13.71 -7.20 -2.91
C VAL A 195 -13.85 -8.51 -3.65
N ASP A 196 -12.95 -8.76 -4.59
CA ASP A 196 -12.82 -10.05 -5.26
C ASP A 196 -11.43 -10.61 -4.98
N PHE A 197 -11.38 -11.80 -4.40
CA PHE A 197 -10.12 -12.49 -4.13
C PHE A 197 -9.92 -13.54 -5.21
N PRO A 198 -8.70 -13.68 -5.75
CA PRO A 198 -8.43 -14.73 -6.73
C PRO A 198 -8.88 -16.08 -6.17
N PRO A 199 -9.47 -16.96 -7.00
CA PRO A 199 -9.88 -18.28 -6.57
C PRO A 199 -8.69 -19.05 -5.98
N GLY A 200 -8.97 -19.90 -4.97
CA GLY A 200 -7.98 -20.51 -4.08
C GLY A 200 -6.99 -21.51 -4.70
N TYR A 201 -6.82 -21.52 -6.03
CA TYR A 201 -5.78 -22.28 -6.72
C TYR A 201 -4.60 -21.35 -7.05
N TRP A 202 -3.79 -21.07 -6.04
CA TRP A 202 -2.41 -20.57 -6.21
C TRP A 202 -1.51 -21.39 -5.29
#